data_AF-A0A368FA89-F1
#
_entry.id   AF-A0A368FA89-F1
#
_cell.length_a   1.000
_cell.length_b   1.000
_cell.length_c   1.000
_cell.angle_alpha   90.00
_cell.angle_beta   90.00
_cell.angle_gamma   90.00
#
_symmetry.space_group_name_H-M   'P 1'
#
loop_
_entity.id
_entity.type
_entity.pdbx_description
1 polymer ?
#
loop_
_entity_poly.entity_id
_entity_poly.type
_entity_poly.pdbx_seq_one_letter_code
_entity_poly.pdbx_strand_id
1 'polypeptide(L)'
;MRQPSSNFPRLIGCQHRSCRLCLMQYVEMEIMENRVEVSCPECAAHLHPSDIRSLVGGRTALIEKYEQFSLRRYLMTEADARWCPAPDCFMLRHHYYQLIIMHTFCKYL
;
A
#
# COMPACT_ATOMS: atom_id res chain seq x y z
N MET A 1 -1.13 27.38 13.66
CA MET A 1 -1.56 26.59 14.85
C MET A 1 -0.40 25.75 15.32
N ARG A 2 0.01 25.84 16.60
CA ARG A 2 1.04 24.95 17.17
C ARG A 2 0.34 23.67 17.63
N GLN A 3 0.74 22.52 17.09
CA GLN A 3 0.21 21.23 17.51
C GLN A 3 1.18 20.53 18.46
N PRO A 4 0.70 19.69 19.38
CA PRO A 4 1.57 18.93 20.27
C PRO A 4 2.47 17.98 19.47
N SER A 5 3.67 17.70 19.98
CA SER A 5 4.65 16.81 19.35
C SER A 5 4.12 15.39 19.10
N SER A 6 3.13 14.94 19.87
CA SER A 6 2.43 13.67 19.68
C SER A 6 1.66 13.57 18.37
N ASN A 7 1.32 14.71 17.74
CA ASN A 7 0.59 14.73 16.48
C ASN A 7 1.50 14.66 15.24
N PHE A 8 2.80 14.44 15.42
CA PHE A 8 3.78 14.33 14.33
C PHE A 8 4.32 12.89 14.28
N PRO A 9 3.83 12.04 13.36
CA PRO A 9 4.35 10.70 13.20
C PRO A 9 5.81 10.75 12.72
N ARG A 10 6.62 9.78 13.18
CA ARG A 10 7.95 9.55 12.63
C ARG A 10 7.84 8.60 11.45
N LEU A 11 8.38 9.00 10.30
CA LEU A 11 8.40 8.19 9.09
C LEU A 11 9.63 7.29 9.08
N ILE A 12 9.51 6.10 8.50
CA ILE A 12 10.62 5.14 8.38
C ILE A 12 11.59 5.60 7.28
N GLY A 13 11.06 6.14 6.18
CA GLY A 13 11.85 6.54 4.99
C GLY A 13 12.54 7.89 5.09
N CYS A 14 12.19 8.74 6.06
CA CYS A 14 12.82 10.06 6.26
C CYS A 14 12.54 10.64 7.67
N GLN A 15 13.22 11.72 8.04
CA GLN A 15 13.07 12.37 9.36
C GLN A 15 12.24 13.66 9.33
N HIS A 16 11.50 13.90 8.23
CA HIS A 16 10.62 15.06 8.06
C HIS A 16 9.39 14.99 8.95
N ARG A 17 8.83 16.15 9.30
CA ARG A 17 7.78 16.27 10.32
C ARG A 17 6.56 16.96 9.75
N SER A 18 5.63 16.15 9.28
CA SER A 18 4.28 16.60 8.92
C SER A 18 3.28 16.27 10.03
N CYS A 19 2.26 17.10 10.18
CA CYS A 19 1.18 16.80 11.12
C CYS A 19 0.42 15.54 10.67
N ARG A 20 -0.06 14.72 11.61
CA ARG A 20 -0.76 13.46 11.32
C ARG A 20 -1.95 13.68 10.39
N LEU A 21 -2.76 14.70 10.65
CA LEU A 21 -3.93 15.03 9.83
C LEU A 21 -3.53 15.44 8.40
N CYS A 22 -2.50 16.27 8.27
CA CYS A 22 -1.95 16.73 7.01
C CYS A 22 -1.48 15.54 6.17
N LEU A 23 -0.72 14.65 6.81
CA LEU A 23 -0.16 13.48 6.16
C LEU A 23 -1.25 12.45 5.81
N MET A 24 -2.25 12.25 6.67
CA MET A 24 -3.40 11.40 6.37
C MET A 24 -4.17 11.90 5.15
N GLN A 25 -4.45 13.20 5.09
CA GLN A 25 -5.17 13.81 3.97
C GLN A 25 -4.37 13.70 2.67
N TYR A 26 -3.06 13.94 2.75
CA TYR A 26 -2.15 13.79 1.61
C TYR A 26 -2.13 12.35 1.08
N VAL A 27 -1.89 11.36 1.95
CA VAL A 27 -1.91 9.93 1.59
C VAL A 27 -3.25 9.51 0.99
N GLU A 28 -4.35 10.00 1.53
CA GLU A 28 -5.69 9.72 1.01
C GLU A 28 -5.89 10.26 -0.42
N MET A 29 -5.44 11.48 -0.71
CA MET A 29 -5.50 12.04 -2.06
C MET A 29 -4.65 11.23 -3.04
N GLU A 30 -3.43 10.86 -2.65
CA GLU A 30 -2.52 10.06 -3.47
C GLU A 30 -3.11 8.68 -3.82
N ILE A 31 -3.69 7.98 -2.84
CA ILE A 31 -4.40 6.70 -3.06
C ILE A 31 -5.63 6.91 -3.95
N MET A 32 -6.36 8.02 -3.77
CA MET A 32 -7.53 8.33 -4.59
C MET A 32 -7.16 8.57 -6.06
N GLU A 33 -6.01 9.18 -6.32
CA GLU A 33 -5.40 9.35 -7.64
C GLU A 33 -4.68 8.09 -8.17
N ASN A 34 -4.86 6.95 -7.49
CA ASN A 34 -4.30 5.64 -7.85
C ASN A 34 -2.75 5.60 -7.82
N ARG A 35 -2.12 6.44 -7.00
CA ARG A 35 -0.67 6.43 -6.77
C ARG A 35 -0.32 5.52 -5.59
N VAL A 36 0.47 4.49 -5.86
CA VAL A 36 0.96 3.52 -4.86
C VAL A 36 2.24 4.00 -4.18
N GLU A 37 3.10 4.69 -4.93
CA GLU A 37 4.39 5.19 -4.45
C GLU A 37 4.23 6.59 -3.86
N VAL A 38 3.54 6.65 -2.73
CA VAL A 38 3.32 7.90 -2.01
C VAL A 38 4.67 8.44 -1.54
N SER A 39 5.03 9.66 -1.95
CA SER A 39 6.30 10.30 -1.58
C SER A 39 6.13 11.18 -0.35
N CYS A 40 7.21 11.50 0.35
CA CYS A 40 7.15 12.47 1.44
C CYS A 40 6.77 13.86 0.88
N PRO A 41 5.89 14.64 1.54
CA PRO A 41 5.58 15.99 1.08
C PRO A 41 6.78 16.95 1.18
N GLU A 42 7.81 16.61 1.95
CA GLU A 42 9.01 17.43 2.15
C GLU A 42 10.24 16.92 1.35
N CYS A 43 10.22 15.69 0.83
CA CYS A 43 11.34 15.14 0.05
C CYS A 43 10.93 14.04 -0.92
N ALA A 44 11.85 13.61 -1.78
CA ALA A 44 11.60 12.54 -2.75
C ALA A 44 11.61 11.11 -2.17
N ALA A 45 11.70 10.94 -0.85
CA ALA A 45 11.69 9.61 -0.24
C ALA A 45 10.27 9.03 -0.22
N HIS A 46 10.12 7.76 -0.56
CA HIS A 46 8.83 7.07 -0.50
C HIS A 46 8.42 6.72 0.93
N LEU A 47 7.12 6.85 1.21
CA LEU A 47 6.51 6.41 2.47
C LEU A 47 6.50 4.89 2.55
N HIS A 48 6.85 4.36 3.72
CA HIS A 48 6.83 2.93 3.95
C HIS A 48 5.38 2.42 4.02
N PRO A 49 5.04 1.23 3.49
CA PRO A 49 3.69 0.68 3.54
C PRO A 49 3.11 0.58 4.96
N SER A 50 3.96 0.34 5.97
CA SER A 50 3.53 0.34 7.38
C SER A 50 3.15 1.74 7.88
N ASP A 51 3.83 2.80 7.42
CA ASP A 51 3.49 4.17 7.77
C ASP A 51 2.14 4.54 7.15
N ILE A 52 1.93 4.18 5.88
CA ILE A 52 0.66 4.35 5.17
C ILE A 52 -0.47 3.64 5.94
N ARG A 53 -0.29 2.35 6.28
CA ARG A 53 -1.25 1.59 7.10
C ARG A 53 -1.53 2.24 8.45
N SER A 54 -0.53 2.78 9.14
CA SER A 54 -0.75 3.44 10.42
C SER A 54 -1.54 4.75 10.28
N LEU A 55 -1.35 5.47 9.16
CA LEU A 55 -2.04 6.73 8.87
C LEU A 55 -3.49 6.49 8.46
N VAL A 56 -3.73 5.59 7.50
CA VAL A 56 -5.08 5.29 6.98
C VAL A 56 -5.78 4.12 7.70
N GLY A 57 -5.17 3.57 8.76
CA GLY A 57 -5.64 2.42 9.55
C GLY A 57 -7.12 2.41 9.93
N GLY A 58 -7.70 3.59 10.15
CA GLY A 58 -9.11 3.74 10.49
C GLY A 58 -10.08 3.72 9.29
N ARG A 59 -9.60 3.59 8.06
CA ARG A 59 -10.38 3.70 6.81
C ARG A 59 -10.15 2.47 5.93
N THR A 60 -10.91 1.42 6.17
CA THR A 60 -10.80 0.12 5.49
C THR A 60 -10.81 0.26 3.96
N ALA A 61 -11.74 1.04 3.40
CA ALA A 61 -11.86 1.21 1.95
C ALA A 61 -10.61 1.83 1.28
N LEU A 62 -9.89 2.71 1.99
CA LEU A 62 -8.63 3.28 1.47
C LEU A 62 -7.50 2.26 1.49
N ILE A 63 -7.43 1.44 2.55
CA ILE A 63 -6.43 0.39 2.68
C ILE A 63 -6.64 -0.66 1.60
N GLU A 64 -7.87 -1.12 1.38
CA GLU A 64 -8.20 -2.07 0.32
C GLU A 64 -7.80 -1.54 -1.06
N LYS A 65 -8.10 -0.26 -1.32
CA LYS A 65 -7.69 0.40 -2.57
C LYS A 65 -6.16 0.42 -2.71
N TYR A 66 -5.45 0.88 -1.69
CA TYR A 66 -3.98 0.92 -1.68
C TYR A 66 -3.35 -0.47 -1.92
N GLU A 67 -3.86 -1.50 -1.25
CA GLU A 67 -3.37 -2.87 -1.39
C GLU A 67 -3.64 -3.44 -2.78
N GLN A 68 -4.82 -3.19 -3.34
CA GLN A 68 -5.16 -3.62 -4.70
C GLN A 68 -4.21 -3.02 -5.75
N PHE A 69 -3.94 -1.71 -5.66
CA PHE A 69 -3.00 -1.06 -6.59
C PHE A 69 -1.56 -1.49 -6.35
N SER A 70 -1.15 -1.69 -5.09
CA SER A 70 0.17 -2.21 -4.73
C SER A 70 0.42 -3.59 -5.32
N LEU A 71 -0.54 -4.50 -5.13
CA LEU A 71 -0.48 -5.85 -5.67
C LEU A 71 -0.42 -5.83 -7.19
N ARG A 72 -1.29 -5.06 -7.85
CA ARG A 72 -1.29 -4.94 -9.31
C ARG A 72 0.06 -4.49 -9.84
N ARG A 73 0.68 -3.50 -9.20
CA ARG A 73 2.00 -3.01 -9.58
C ARG A 73 3.07 -4.08 -9.42
N TYR A 74 3.10 -4.76 -8.28
CA TYR A 74 4.03 -5.86 -8.03
C TYR A 74 3.89 -6.97 -9.07
N LEU A 75 2.65 -7.36 -9.38
CA LEU A 75 2.37 -8.36 -10.43
C LEU A 75 2.79 -7.89 -11.83
N MET A 76 2.78 -6.58 -12.11
CA MET A 76 3.28 -6.06 -13.39
C MET A 76 4.81 -6.04 -13.48
N THR A 77 5.51 -5.95 -12.34
CA THR A 77 6.99 -5.98 -12.30
C THR A 77 7.56 -7.39 -12.29
N GLU A 78 6.80 -8.37 -11.79
CA GLU A 78 7.21 -9.77 -11.75
C GLU A 78 6.98 -10.44 -13.12
N ALA A 79 8.08 -10.83 -13.79
CA ALA A 79 8.03 -11.48 -15.10
C ALA A 79 7.29 -12.85 -15.10
N ASP A 80 7.22 -13.50 -13.94
CA ASP A 80 6.56 -14.80 -13.75
C ASP A 80 5.14 -14.71 -13.15
N ALA A 81 4.60 -13.51 -12.97
CA ALA A 81 3.23 -13.32 -12.51
C ALA A 81 2.23 -13.72 -13.61
N ARG A 82 1.74 -14.95 -13.54
CA ARG A 82 0.70 -15.45 -14.46
C ARG A 82 -0.68 -15.19 -13.86
N TRP A 83 -1.53 -14.49 -14.62
CA TRP A 83 -2.95 -14.37 -14.30
C TRP A 83 -3.60 -15.75 -14.46
N CYS A 84 -4.26 -16.25 -13.41
CA CYS A 84 -5.02 -17.49 -13.49
C CYS A 84 -6.34 -17.22 -14.27
N PRO A 85 -6.57 -17.84 -15.45
CA PRO A 85 -7.76 -17.59 -16.26
C PRO A 85 -9.01 -18.36 -15.78
N ALA A 86 -8.93 -19.11 -14.68
CA ALA A 86 -10.04 -19.94 -14.22
C ALA A 86 -11.19 -19.06 -13.65
N PRO A 87 -12.44 -19.24 -14.16
CA PRO A 87 -13.58 -18.41 -13.76
C PRO A 87 -14.00 -18.54 -12.28
N ASP A 88 -13.49 -19.55 -11.56
CA ASP A 88 -13.79 -19.82 -10.15
C ASP A 88 -12.54 -19.78 -9.24
N CYS A 89 -11.47 -19.08 -9.64
CA CYS A 89 -10.32 -18.88 -8.76
C CYS A 89 -10.63 -17.81 -7.69
N PHE A 90 -11.38 -18.21 -6.65
CA PHE A 90 -11.74 -17.36 -5.50
C PHE A 90 -10.54 -16.95 -4.62
N MET A 91 -9.32 -17.38 -4.95
CA MET A 91 -8.13 -17.22 -4.11
C MET A 91 -7.60 -15.77 -4.03
N LEU A 92 -8.11 -14.85 -4.85
CA LEU A 92 -7.70 -13.44 -4.80
C LEU A 92 -8.47 -12.60 -3.78
N ARG A 93 -9.49 -13.14 -3.10
CA ARG A 93 -10.43 -12.26 -2.38
C ARG A 93 -10.37 -12.23 -0.86
N HIS A 94 -9.61 -13.08 -0.16
CA HIS A 94 -9.89 -13.15 1.29
C HIS A 94 -8.77 -13.14 2.33
N HIS A 95 -7.48 -13.38 2.06
CA HIS A 95 -6.49 -13.28 3.16
C HIS A 95 -5.09 -12.84 2.72
N TYR A 96 -4.75 -11.59 3.08
CA TYR A 96 -3.54 -11.14 3.77
C TYR A 96 -2.22 -11.90 3.57
N TYR A 97 -1.18 -11.15 3.16
CA TYR A 97 0.20 -11.27 3.66
C TYR A 97 0.79 -12.68 3.80
N GLN A 98 1.02 -13.39 2.69
CA GLN A 98 2.20 -14.23 2.44
C GLN A 98 2.03 -14.98 1.12
N LEU A 99 3.12 -15.04 0.34
CA LEU A 99 3.31 -15.94 -0.83
C LEU A 99 2.59 -15.55 -2.12
N ILE A 100 3.11 -14.53 -2.80
CA ILE A 100 3.08 -14.50 -4.27
C ILE A 100 4.23 -15.40 -4.77
N ILE A 101 4.07 -16.72 -4.65
CA ILE A 101 4.81 -17.72 -5.44
C ILE A 101 3.88 -18.91 -5.67
N MET A 102 3.12 -18.89 -6.76
CA MET A 102 2.41 -20.07 -7.29
C MET A 102 3.26 -20.76 -8.37
N HIS A 103 4.57 -20.91 -8.15
CA HIS A 103 5.43 -21.62 -9.09
C HIS A 103 5.38 -23.16 -8.94
N THR A 104 4.48 -23.71 -8.13
CA THR A 104 4.49 -25.16 -7.81
C THR A 104 3.19 -25.93 -8.03
N PHE A 105 2.05 -25.30 -8.33
CA PHE A 105 0.76 -26.04 -8.43
C PHE A 105 0.15 -26.17 -9.84
N CYS A 106 0.71 -25.51 -10.86
CA CYS A 106 0.17 -25.55 -12.24
C CYS A 106 1.11 -26.24 -13.24
N LYS A 107 1.80 -27.31 -12.80
CA LYS A 107 2.51 -28.25 -13.70
C LYS A 107 2.02 -29.70 -13.58
N TYR A 108 1.05 -29.98 -12.71
CA TYR A 108 0.61 -31.36 -12.38
C TYR A 108 -0.92 -31.55 -12.33
N LEU A 109 -1.69 -30.71 -13.01
CA LEU A 109 -3.12 -30.93 -13.29
C LEU A 109 -3.40 -30.70 -14.77
#